data_AF-A0A210PCG0-F1
#
_entry.id   AF-A0A210PCG0-F1
#
_cell.length_a   1.000
_cell.length_b   1.000
_cell.length_c   1.000
_cell.angle_alpha   90.00
_cell.angle_beta   90.00
_cell.angle_gamma   90.00
#
_symmetry.space_group_name_H-M   'P 1'
#
loop_
_entity.id
_entity.type
_entity.pdbx_description
1 polymer ?
#
loop_
_entity_poly.entity_id
_entity_poly.type
_entity_poly.pdbx_seq_one_letter_code
_entity_poly.pdbx_strand_id
1 'polypeptide(L)'
;MTELTKFLIKCRLTGMISNQIMLKIIKKSINSANLITESFDLLKQEWGLDKFQRFRFLFDKQRIGSLNAINYLDFEYPELLRTIYNPPALLFFEGNIALLKTECIAIVGARQASDYSFRCISGLVPRLVNRYTIVSGLAKGSILGLIRPR
;
A
#
# COMPACT_ATOMS: atom_id res chain seq x y z
N MET A 1 3.21 15.76 -0.15
CA MET A 1 3.92 14.51 0.23
C MET A 1 5.00 14.84 1.24
N THR A 2 4.96 14.19 2.42
CA THR A 2 5.88 14.46 3.53
C THR A 2 7.29 13.90 3.26
N GLU A 3 8.30 14.38 4.00
CA GLU A 3 9.67 13.84 3.93
C GLU A 3 9.73 12.36 4.36
N LEU A 4 8.90 11.96 5.33
CA LEU A 4 8.73 10.57 5.72
C LEU A 4 8.21 9.72 4.55
N THR A 5 7.15 10.15 3.85
CA THR A 5 6.63 9.41 2.69
C THR A 5 7.70 9.28 1.61
N LYS A 6 8.44 10.35 1.29
CA LYS A 6 9.55 10.31 0.31
C LYS A 6 10.62 9.29 0.71
N PHE A 7 11.02 9.28 1.98
CA PHE A 7 11.99 8.35 2.51
C PHE A 7 11.50 6.90 2.40
N LEU A 8 10.27 6.62 2.82
CA LEU A 8 9.66 5.30 2.75
C LEU A 8 9.51 4.80 1.31
N ILE A 9 9.17 5.66 0.35
CA ILE A 9 9.14 5.31 -1.07
C ILE A 9 10.52 4.83 -1.52
N LYS A 10 11.58 5.60 -1.26
CA LYS A 10 12.95 5.20 -1.63
C LYS A 10 13.33 3.87 -0.98
N CYS A 11 13.04 3.71 0.32
CA CYS A 11 13.24 2.46 1.04
C CYS A 11 12.53 1.29 0.35
N ARG A 12 11.25 1.43 0.01
CA ARG A 12 10.46 0.38 -0.65
C ARG A 12 10.99 0.02 -2.03
N LEU A 13 11.43 1.01 -2.80
CA LEU A 13 12.03 0.81 -4.13
C LEU A 13 13.37 0.07 -4.09
N THR A 14 14.08 0.08 -2.97
CA THR A 14 15.30 -0.75 -2.83
C THR A 14 15.01 -2.25 -2.83
N GLY A 15 13.77 -2.67 -2.53
CA GLY A 15 13.39 -4.08 -2.39
C GLY A 15 13.98 -4.79 -1.17
N MET A 16 14.79 -4.10 -0.35
CA MET A 16 15.49 -4.70 0.79
C MET A 16 14.72 -4.56 2.12
N ILE A 17 13.77 -3.63 2.21
CA ILE A 17 13.07 -3.31 3.46
C ILE A 17 11.71 -4.04 3.52
N SER A 18 11.51 -4.83 4.58
CA SER A 18 10.23 -5.49 4.87
C SER A 18 9.19 -4.50 5.43
N ASN A 19 7.90 -4.86 5.38
CA ASN A 19 6.83 -4.04 5.94
C ASN A 19 7.03 -3.74 7.43
N GLN A 20 7.47 -4.74 8.20
CA GLN A 20 7.71 -4.59 9.65
C GLN A 20 8.81 -3.57 9.95
N ILE A 21 9.89 -3.56 9.17
CA ILE A 21 10.97 -2.58 9.34
C ILE A 21 10.49 -1.17 8.98
N MET A 22 9.67 -1.03 7.92
CA MET A 22 9.05 0.26 7.60
C MET A 22 8.14 0.76 8.73
N LEU A 23 7.35 -0.11 9.36
CA LEU A 23 6.54 0.27 10.52
C LEU A 23 7.41 0.69 11.72
N LYS A 24 8.55 0.02 11.96
CA LYS A 24 9.52 0.44 13.00
C LYS A 24 10.07 1.84 12.71
N ILE A 25 10.44 2.12 11.47
CA ILE A 25 10.91 3.45 11.01
C ILE A 25 9.83 4.51 11.27
N ILE A 26 8.59 4.22 10.89
CA ILE A 26 7.45 5.13 11.10
C ILE A 26 7.23 5.42 12.59
N LYS A 27 7.24 4.38 13.45
CA LYS A 27 7.08 4.57 14.89
C LYS A 27 8.17 5.46 15.48
N LYS A 28 9.42 5.30 15.02
CA LYS A 28 10.53 6.12 15.48
C LYS A 28 10.39 7.57 15.00
N SER A 29 9.95 7.76 13.76
CA SER A 29 9.77 9.09 13.13
C SER A 29 8.90 10.06 13.92
N ILE A 30 7.98 9.56 14.76
CA ILE A 30 7.08 10.39 15.58
C ILE A 30 7.86 11.16 16.66
N ASN A 31 8.97 10.60 17.17
CA ASN A 31 9.74 11.14 18.29
C ASN A 31 11.14 11.65 17.90
N SER A 32 11.51 11.56 16.62
CA SER A 32 12.86 11.85 16.13
C SER A 32 12.97 13.27 15.58
N ALA A 33 13.98 14.02 16.02
CA ALA A 33 14.36 15.28 15.38
C ALA A 33 15.08 15.06 14.03
N ASN A 34 15.76 13.92 13.86
CA ASN A 34 16.53 13.57 12.68
C ASN A 34 16.16 12.19 12.12
N LEU A 35 15.02 12.12 11.43
CA LEU A 35 14.44 10.89 10.87
C LEU A 35 15.44 10.02 10.09
N ILE A 36 16.20 10.62 9.17
CA ILE A 36 17.06 9.88 8.23
C ILE A 36 18.19 9.18 8.97
N THR A 37 18.94 9.92 9.80
CA THR A 37 20.09 9.40 10.56
C THR A 37 19.65 8.28 11.48
N GLU A 38 18.59 8.51 12.26
CA GLU A 38 18.09 7.51 13.22
C GLU A 38 17.54 6.25 12.55
N SER A 39 16.98 6.38 11.34
CA SER A 39 16.54 5.24 10.53
C SER A 39 17.73 4.46 9.98
N PHE A 40 18.77 5.14 9.53
CA PHE A 40 20.00 4.50 9.05
C PHE A 40 20.74 3.77 10.16
N ASP A 41 20.82 4.34 11.36
CA ASP A 41 21.42 3.68 12.52
C ASP A 41 20.65 2.41 12.90
N LEU A 42 19.32 2.47 12.88
CA LEU A 42 18.46 1.29 13.11
C LEU A 42 18.73 0.20 12.07
N LEU A 43 18.77 0.55 10.79
CA LEU A 43 19.04 -0.40 9.72
C LEU A 43 20.44 -1.00 9.83
N LYS A 44 21.43 -0.19 10.22
CA LYS A 44 22.82 -0.63 10.44
C LYS A 44 22.91 -1.62 11.60
N GLN A 45 22.19 -1.38 12.70
CA GLN A 45 22.14 -2.31 13.83
C GLN A 45 21.43 -3.63 13.48
N GLU A 46 20.32 -3.58 12.74
CA GLU A 46 19.54 -4.78 12.39
C GLU A 46 20.19 -5.65 11.30
N TRP A 47 20.94 -5.06 10.37
CA TRP A 47 21.46 -5.77 9.19
C TRP A 47 22.97 -5.93 9.14
N GLY A 48 23.73 -5.22 9.97
CA GLY A 48 25.18 -5.16 9.88
C GLY A 48 25.68 -4.28 8.73
N LEU A 49 27.00 -4.07 8.70
CA LEU A 49 27.66 -3.10 7.81
C LEU A 49 27.50 -3.43 6.32
N ASP A 50 27.76 -4.67 5.90
CA ASP A 50 27.78 -5.03 4.47
C ASP A 50 26.41 -4.87 3.81
N LYS A 51 25.36 -5.36 4.48
CA LYS A 51 23.99 -5.25 3.99
C LYS A 51 23.49 -3.80 4.03
N PHE A 52 23.90 -3.02 5.03
CA PHE A 52 23.60 -1.59 5.09
C PHE A 52 24.28 -0.80 3.96
N GLN A 53 25.54 -1.08 3.64
CA GLN A 53 26.24 -0.43 2.53
C GLN A 53 25.53 -0.72 1.19
N ARG A 54 25.12 -1.96 0.96
CA ARG A 54 24.32 -2.33 -0.22
C ARG A 54 22.99 -1.59 -0.27
N PHE A 55 22.29 -1.51 0.86
CA PHE A 55 21.06 -0.73 0.97
C PHE A 55 21.31 0.76 0.66
N ARG A 56 22.34 1.37 1.24
CA ARG A 56 22.69 2.78 1.05
C ARG A 56 22.95 3.08 -0.43
N PHE A 57 23.74 2.23 -1.09
CA PHE A 57 24.02 2.34 -2.52
C PHE A 57 22.75 2.28 -3.37
N LEU A 58 21.84 1.33 -3.08
CA LEU A 58 20.56 1.23 -3.79
C LEU A 58 19.66 2.43 -3.49
N PHE A 59 19.59 2.87 -2.24
CA PHE A 59 18.77 4.00 -1.79
C PHE A 59 19.15 5.30 -2.49
N ASP A 60 20.44 5.58 -2.63
CA ASP A 60 20.93 6.81 -3.29
C ASP A 60 20.65 6.81 -4.80
N LYS A 61 20.56 5.64 -5.43
CA LYS A 61 20.18 5.49 -6.84
C LYS A 61 18.69 5.68 -7.09
N GLN A 62 17.83 5.52 -6.07
CA GLN A 62 16.39 5.61 -6.27
C GLN A 62 15.94 7.06 -6.48
N ARG A 63 15.23 7.27 -7.59
CA ARG A 63 14.54 8.53 -7.87
C ARG A 63 13.05 8.34 -7.65
N ILE A 64 12.45 9.29 -6.93
CA ILE A 64 11.01 9.32 -6.75
C ILE A 64 10.45 9.93 -8.04
N GLY A 65 9.78 9.12 -8.84
CA GLY A 65 9.05 9.58 -10.02
C GLY A 65 7.70 10.21 -9.63
N SER A 66 6.75 10.18 -10.56
CA SER A 66 5.35 10.59 -10.33
C SER A 66 4.55 9.51 -9.58
N LEU A 67 5.00 9.14 -8.40
CA LEU A 67 4.33 8.15 -7.55
C LEU A 67 3.51 8.85 -6.48
N ASN A 68 2.23 8.53 -6.42
CA ASN A 68 1.38 8.92 -5.30
C ASN A 68 1.39 7.81 -4.26
N ALA A 69 1.67 8.20 -3.01
CA ALA A 69 1.64 7.27 -1.89
C ALA A 69 1.18 7.96 -0.61
N ILE A 70 0.54 7.16 0.24
CA ILE A 70 0.20 7.52 1.62
C ILE A 70 0.91 6.55 2.58
N ASN A 71 1.43 7.10 3.67
CA ASN A 71 2.04 6.34 4.74
C ASN A 71 1.02 6.09 5.87
N TYR A 72 1.37 5.18 6.78
CA TYR A 72 0.52 4.79 7.92
C TYR A 72 0.00 5.94 8.81
N LEU A 73 0.76 7.03 8.95
CA LEU A 73 0.43 8.21 9.76
C LEU A 73 -0.42 9.24 9.01
N ASP A 74 -0.56 9.12 7.69
CA ASP A 74 -1.32 10.10 6.92
C ASP A 74 -2.83 10.01 7.26
N PHE A 75 -3.50 11.17 7.30
CA PHE A 75 -4.94 11.25 7.59
C PHE A 75 -5.82 10.53 6.55
N GLU A 76 -5.35 10.42 5.31
CA GLU A 76 -6.05 9.70 4.25
C GLU A 76 -5.91 8.17 4.36
N TYR A 77 -5.08 7.67 5.29
CA TYR A 77 -4.88 6.24 5.47
C TYR A 77 -6.14 5.57 6.06
N PRO A 78 -6.67 4.48 5.47
CA PRO A 78 -7.88 3.84 5.95
C PRO A 78 -7.73 3.26 7.36
N GLU A 79 -8.59 3.65 8.30
CA GLU A 79 -8.56 3.14 9.68
C GLU A 79 -8.73 1.61 9.74
N LEU A 80 -9.59 1.05 8.87
CA LEU A 80 -9.77 -0.41 8.77
C LEU A 80 -8.49 -1.15 8.41
N LEU A 81 -7.57 -0.54 7.65
CA LEU A 81 -6.28 -1.14 7.36
C LEU A 81 -5.31 -1.03 8.52
N ARG A 82 -5.48 -0.06 9.44
CA ARG A 82 -4.63 0.06 10.64
C ARG A 82 -4.88 -1.05 11.65
N THR A 83 -6.09 -1.62 11.68
CA THR A 83 -6.47 -2.65 12.66
C THR A 83 -5.98 -4.06 12.34
N ILE A 84 -5.50 -4.31 11.11
CA ILE A 84 -4.99 -5.63 10.72
C ILE A 84 -3.63 -5.91 11.38
N TYR A 85 -3.27 -7.20 11.51
CA TYR A 85 -2.05 -7.65 12.21
C TYR A 85 -0.74 -7.00 11.70
N ASN A 86 -0.62 -6.82 10.38
CA ASN A 86 0.57 -6.25 9.74
C ASN A 86 0.14 -5.16 8.75
N PRO A 87 -0.21 -3.95 9.25
CA PRO A 87 -0.77 -2.90 8.42
C PRO A 87 0.27 -2.44 7.38
N PRO A 88 -0.12 -2.22 6.11
CA PRO A 88 0.80 -1.73 5.10
C PRO A 88 1.40 -0.38 5.53
N ALA A 89 2.72 -0.30 5.67
CA ALA A 89 3.40 0.92 6.09
C ALA A 89 3.27 2.05 5.05
N LEU A 90 3.13 1.67 3.78
CA LEU A 90 3.06 2.57 2.63
C LEU A 90 2.11 1.97 1.59
N LEU A 91 1.14 2.77 1.12
CA LEU A 91 0.19 2.42 0.07
C LEU A 91 0.45 3.32 -1.14
N PHE A 92 0.74 2.72 -2.29
CA PHE A 92 0.78 3.42 -3.57
C PHE A 92 -0.60 3.40 -4.20
N PHE A 93 -0.99 4.48 -4.86
CA PHE A 93 -2.28 4.57 -5.50
C PHE A 93 -2.22 5.39 -6.79
N GLU A 94 -3.22 5.17 -7.64
CA GLU A 94 -3.49 5.96 -8.82
C GLU A 94 -4.99 6.24 -8.87
N GLY A 95 -5.38 7.48 -9.16
CA GLY A 95 -6.78 7.90 -9.17
C GLY A 95 -7.23 8.58 -7.86
N ASN A 96 -8.53 8.44 -7.56
CA ASN A 96 -9.18 9.20 -6.50
C ASN A 96 -9.03 8.55 -5.11
N ILE A 97 -8.23 9.18 -4.25
CA ILE A 97 -7.99 8.72 -2.87
C ILE A 97 -9.23 8.80 -1.97
N ALA A 98 -10.21 9.67 -2.27
CA ALA A 98 -11.39 9.84 -1.43
C ALA A 98 -12.25 8.56 -1.31
N LEU A 99 -12.13 7.65 -2.28
CA LEU A 99 -12.79 6.33 -2.26
C LEU A 99 -12.32 5.44 -1.10
N LEU A 100 -11.19 5.75 -0.47
CA LEU A 100 -10.70 5.03 0.71
C LEU A 100 -11.52 5.32 1.98
N LYS A 101 -12.32 6.39 1.98
CA LYS A 101 -13.13 6.83 3.14
C LYS A 101 -14.60 6.45 3.03
N THR A 102 -15.02 5.87 1.92
CA THR A 102 -16.40 5.42 1.71
C THR A 102 -16.63 4.03 2.28
N GLU A 103 -17.89 3.63 2.43
CA GLU A 103 -18.21 2.25 2.79
C GLU A 103 -17.78 1.31 1.67
N CYS A 104 -16.84 0.42 1.99
CA CYS A 104 -16.25 -0.50 1.02
C CYS A 104 -16.82 -1.91 1.17
N ILE A 105 -17.13 -2.56 0.03
CA ILE A 105 -17.46 -3.99 -0.01
C ILE A 105 -16.39 -4.69 -0.85
N ALA A 106 -15.70 -5.64 -0.22
CA ALA A 106 -14.76 -6.50 -0.92
C ALA A 106 -15.52 -7.63 -1.62
N ILE A 107 -15.30 -7.79 -2.92
CA ILE A 107 -15.78 -8.93 -3.69
C ILE A 107 -14.58 -9.79 -4.06
N VAL A 108 -14.61 -11.05 -3.65
CA VAL A 108 -13.59 -12.06 -3.97
C VAL A 108 -14.25 -13.23 -4.67
N GLY A 109 -13.55 -13.85 -5.61
CA GLY A 109 -14.11 -14.91 -6.44
C GLY A 109 -13.05 -15.82 -7.03
N ALA A 110 -13.49 -16.92 -7.63
CA ALA A 110 -12.60 -17.89 -8.25
C ALA A 110 -11.86 -17.29 -9.46
N ARG A 111 -10.61 -17.71 -9.66
CA ARG A 111 -9.79 -17.35 -10.83
C ARG A 111 -10.37 -17.92 -12.14
N GLN A 112 -11.06 -19.05 -12.04
CA GLN A 112 -11.87 -19.62 -13.13
C GLN A 112 -13.34 -19.38 -12.79
N ALA A 113 -13.94 -18.42 -13.49
CA ALA A 113 -15.33 -18.07 -13.33
C ALA A 113 -16.21 -19.00 -14.15
N SER A 114 -17.31 -19.48 -13.57
CA SER A 114 -18.38 -20.10 -14.34
C SER A 114 -19.36 -19.04 -14.86
N ASP A 115 -20.12 -19.36 -15.91
CA ASP A 115 -21.17 -18.47 -16.42
C ASP A 115 -22.21 -18.11 -15.35
N TYR A 116 -22.44 -19.02 -14.40
CA TYR A 116 -23.27 -18.76 -13.23
C TYR A 116 -22.70 -17.61 -12.37
N SER A 117 -21.41 -17.65 -12.06
CA SER A 117 -20.77 -16.59 -11.27
C SER A 117 -20.86 -15.22 -11.94
N PHE A 118 -20.71 -15.15 -13.27
CA PHE A 118 -20.90 -13.92 -14.03
C PHE A 118 -22.34 -13.39 -13.97
N ARG A 119 -23.35 -14.27 -14.07
CA ARG A 119 -24.76 -13.88 -13.95
C ARG A 119 -25.09 -13.32 -12.56
N CYS A 120 -24.62 -13.98 -11.51
CA CYS A 120 -24.82 -13.52 -10.14
C CYS A 120 -24.19 -12.15 -9.90
N ILE A 121 -22.93 -11.98 -10.31
CA ILE A 121 -22.19 -10.71 -10.12
C ILE A 121 -22.83 -9.59 -10.96
N SER A 122 -23.23 -9.87 -12.21
CA SER A 122 -23.92 -8.92 -13.07
C SER A 122 -25.26 -8.43 -12.50
N GLY A 123 -25.98 -9.29 -11.77
CA GLY A 123 -27.23 -8.88 -11.11
C GLY A 123 -27.02 -8.12 -9.80
N LEU A 124 -25.96 -8.47 -9.05
CA LEU A 124 -25.74 -7.96 -7.70
C LEU A 124 -24.99 -6.63 -7.68
N VAL A 125 -23.88 -6.53 -8.42
CA VAL A 125 -22.94 -5.41 -8.33
C VAL A 125 -23.54 -4.06 -8.75
N PRO A 126 -24.34 -3.94 -9.82
CA PRO A 126 -24.95 -2.66 -10.20
C PRO A 126 -25.79 -2.01 -9.09
N ARG A 127 -26.38 -2.83 -8.20
CA ARG A 127 -27.15 -2.33 -7.06
C ARG A 127 -26.25 -1.88 -5.91
N LEU A 128 -25.08 -2.50 -5.77
CA LEU A 128 -24.12 -2.21 -4.71
C LEU A 128 -23.27 -0.97 -5.02
N VAL A 129 -22.86 -0.75 -6.28
CA VAL A 129 -21.99 0.38 -6.67
C VAL A 129 -22.61 1.76 -6.41
N ASN A 130 -23.94 1.86 -6.36
CA ASN A 130 -24.65 3.11 -6.05
C ASN A 130 -24.49 3.55 -4.60
N ARG A 131 -24.06 2.64 -3.71
CA ARG A 131 -23.97 2.89 -2.26
C ARG A 131 -22.59 2.58 -1.69
N TYR A 132 -21.90 1.61 -2.28
CA TYR A 132 -20.64 1.08 -1.77
C TYR A 132 -19.53 1.18 -2.81
N THR A 133 -18.31 1.43 -2.34
CA THR A 133 -17.11 1.27 -3.16
C THR A 133 -16.73 -0.20 -3.23
N ILE A 134 -16.69 -0.75 -4.44
CA ILE A 134 -16.35 -2.16 -4.64
C ILE A 134 -14.83 -2.32 -4.69
N VAL A 135 -14.29 -3.13 -3.77
CA VAL A 135 -12.87 -3.46 -3.69
C VAL A 135 -12.65 -4.87 -4.25
N SER A 136 -11.67 -5.03 -5.15
CA SER A 136 -11.30 -6.32 -5.72
C SER A 136 -9.81 -6.39 -6.02
N GLY A 137 -9.25 -7.60 -6.03
CA GLY A 137 -7.83 -7.85 -6.26
C GLY A 137 -7.38 -7.83 -7.73
N LEU A 138 -8.23 -7.36 -8.67
CA LEU A 138 -7.96 -7.32 -10.11
C LEU A 138 -7.53 -8.66 -10.73
N ALA A 139 -7.80 -9.78 -10.07
CA ALA A 139 -7.47 -11.11 -10.57
C ALA A 139 -8.30 -11.42 -11.82
N LYS A 140 -7.66 -12.00 -12.85
CA LYS A 140 -8.36 -12.56 -14.01
C LYS A 140 -9.40 -13.58 -13.54
N GLY A 141 -10.62 -13.51 -14.12
CA GLY A 141 -11.74 -14.38 -13.77
C GLY A 141 -12.99 -13.60 -13.39
N SER A 142 -13.64 -14.03 -12.30
CA SER A 142 -15.07 -13.74 -11.99
C SER A 142 -15.43 -12.27 -11.86
N ILE A 143 -14.44 -11.40 -11.58
CA ILE A 143 -14.69 -10.01 -11.20
C ILE A 143 -14.14 -9.01 -12.23
N LEU A 144 -13.11 -9.39 -13.01
CA LEU A 144 -12.43 -8.48 -13.92
C LEU A 144 -13.34 -7.97 -15.05
N GLY A 145 -14.31 -8.80 -15.48
CA GLY A 145 -15.28 -8.44 -16.52
C GLY A 145 -16.27 -7.35 -16.12
N LEU A 146 -16.42 -7.06 -14.83
CA LEU A 146 -17.44 -6.14 -14.32
C LEU A 146 -16.89 -4.78 -13.85
N ILE A 147 -15.62 -4.72 -13.46
CA ILE A 147 -14.98 -3.52 -12.92
C ILE A 147 -14.29 -2.69 -14.03
N ARG A 148 -14.16 -3.24 -15.24
CA ARG A 148 -13.66 -2.44 -16.38
C ARG A 148 -14.75 -1.49 -16.89
N PRO A 149 -14.52 -0.17 -16.90
CA PRO A 149 -15.31 0.71 -17.76
C PRO A 149 -15.08 0.25 -19.21
N ARG A 150 -16.17 0.10 -19.97
CA ARG A 150 -16.10 -0.05 -21.42
C ARG A 150 -15.61 1.25 -22.05
#